data_AF-A0A158KXS4-F1
#
_entry.id   AF-A0A158KXS4-F1
#
_cell.length_a   1.000
_cell.length_b   1.000
_cell.length_c   1.000
_cell.angle_alpha   90.00
_cell.angle_beta   90.00
_cell.angle_gamma   90.00
#
_symmetry.space_group_name_H-M   'P 1'
#
loop_
_entity.id
_entity.type
_entity.pdbx_description
1 polymer ?
#
loop_
_entity_poly.entity_id
_entity_poly.type
_entity_poly.pdbx_seq_one_letter_code
_entity_poly.pdbx_strand_id
1 'polypeptide(L)'
;MMANGELVAGFHGNAGIGRTGDPTGGWKEVEADYPDMFPNAEELEAEYYARTGVYPMHGTIVVKDSVLAEHPWVAKSIYDAFDKAKKDWLAKLNAGELNDKKNKKYIELQKIVGNDPLPYGIEENRKTIEALEQTAFKQGLTPKRMSMNELFVDPRV
;
A
#
# COMPACT_ATOMS: atom_id res chain seq x y z
N MET A 1 -8.08 -12.31 11.32
CA MET A 1 -7.29 -13.14 12.24
C MET A 1 -8.25 -13.83 13.21
N MET A 2 -8.08 -15.14 13.36
CA MET A 2 -8.91 -15.98 14.21
C MET A 2 -8.19 -16.18 15.54
N ALA A 3 -8.85 -15.97 16.67
CA ALA A 3 -8.35 -16.44 17.96
C ALA A 3 -9.33 -17.51 18.46
N ASN A 4 -8.82 -18.65 18.90
CA ASN A 4 -9.64 -19.78 19.38
C ASN A 4 -10.71 -20.27 18.38
N GLY A 5 -10.48 -20.11 17.08
CA GLY A 5 -11.43 -20.54 16.05
C GLY A 5 -12.61 -19.57 15.81
N GLU A 6 -12.57 -18.37 16.38
CA GLU A 6 -13.57 -17.32 16.15
C GLU A 6 -12.96 -16.09 15.46
N LEU A 7 -13.75 -15.43 14.60
CA LEU A 7 -13.38 -14.17 13.97
C LEU A 7 -13.36 -13.04 15.01
N VAL A 8 -12.18 -12.70 15.50
CA VAL A 8 -12.02 -11.67 16.54
C VAL A 8 -11.62 -10.30 16.00
N ALA A 9 -10.92 -10.22 14.87
CA ALA A 9 -10.59 -8.96 14.18
C ALA A 9 -10.03 -9.20 12.76
N GLY A 10 -10.19 -8.24 11.86
CA GLY A 10 -9.59 -8.25 10.52
C GLY A 10 -8.57 -7.14 10.33
N PHE A 11 -7.31 -7.38 10.69
CA PHE A 11 -6.20 -6.45 10.41
C PHE A 11 -4.94 -7.23 10.02
N HIS A 12 -4.12 -6.65 9.14
CA HIS A 12 -2.77 -7.12 8.80
C HIS A 12 -1.75 -6.07 9.29
N GLY A 13 -0.71 -6.51 10.03
CA GLY A 13 0.42 -5.68 10.41
C GLY A 13 0.32 -4.93 11.76
N ASN A 14 1.13 -3.88 11.91
CA ASN A 14 1.35 -3.06 13.13
C ASN A 14 0.10 -2.32 13.69
N ALA A 15 -1.09 -2.58 13.14
CA ALA A 15 -2.36 -1.98 13.55
C ALA A 15 -2.87 -2.56 14.88
N GLY A 16 -2.10 -2.35 15.95
CA GLY A 16 -2.55 -2.55 17.33
C GLY A 16 -2.60 -3.99 17.83
N ILE A 17 -2.18 -4.98 17.04
CA ILE A 17 -2.14 -6.39 17.47
C ILE A 17 -0.75 -6.72 18.05
N GLY A 18 -0.71 -7.43 19.18
CA GLY A 18 0.52 -7.76 19.90
C GLY A 18 0.99 -6.70 20.88
N ARG A 19 0.13 -5.75 21.29
CA ARG A 19 0.50 -4.71 22.25
C ARG A 19 -0.61 -4.48 23.28
N THR A 20 -0.21 -4.22 24.54
CA THR A 20 -1.12 -3.90 25.65
C THR A 20 -0.58 -2.71 26.45
N GLY A 21 -1.47 -2.01 27.16
CA GLY A 21 -1.14 -0.82 27.96
C GLY A 21 -1.56 0.49 27.31
N ASP A 22 -1.29 1.61 27.99
CA ASP A 22 -1.67 2.96 27.54
C ASP A 22 -0.73 3.42 26.40
N PRO A 23 -1.28 3.92 25.27
CA PRO A 23 -0.47 4.39 24.14
C PRO A 23 0.48 5.55 24.46
N THR A 24 0.31 6.19 25.62
CA THR A 24 1.13 7.30 26.12
C THR A 24 2.12 6.88 27.22
N GLY A 25 2.05 5.64 27.72
CA GLY A 25 2.98 5.11 28.75
C GLY A 25 2.66 3.68 29.20
N GLY A 26 3.66 2.89 29.61
CA GLY A 26 3.44 1.51 30.07
C GLY A 26 3.19 0.48 28.95
N TRP A 27 3.64 0.79 27.74
CA TRP A 27 3.62 -0.12 26.58
C TRP A 27 4.31 -1.44 26.87
N LYS A 28 3.61 -2.54 26.60
CA LYS A 28 4.20 -3.88 26.58
C LYS A 28 3.83 -4.59 25.28
N GLU A 29 4.85 -5.12 24.60
CA GLU A 29 4.63 -6.13 23.57
C GLU A 29 4.13 -7.40 24.25
N VAL A 30 3.07 -7.98 23.68
CA VAL A 30 2.56 -9.28 24.07
C VAL A 30 2.74 -10.23 22.91
N GLU A 31 3.17 -11.44 23.21
CA GLU A 31 3.27 -12.48 22.21
C GLU A 31 1.88 -12.76 21.65
N ALA A 32 1.79 -12.70 20.33
CA ALA A 32 0.54 -12.67 19.59
C ALA A 32 0.63 -13.75 18.51
N ASP A 33 0.13 -14.94 18.83
CA ASP A 33 0.00 -16.05 17.88
C ASP A 33 -1.36 -15.96 17.19
N TYR A 34 -1.39 -15.20 16.09
CA TYR A 34 -2.59 -15.05 15.27
C TYR A 34 -2.36 -15.75 13.93
N PRO A 35 -2.91 -16.95 13.75
CA PRO A 35 -2.79 -17.64 12.47
C PRO A 35 -3.57 -16.90 11.39
N ASP A 36 -3.13 -17.07 10.16
CA ASP A 36 -3.87 -16.63 8.99
C ASP A 36 -5.26 -17.28 8.97
N MET A 37 -6.24 -16.54 8.46
CA MET A 37 -7.62 -17.04 8.36
C MET A 37 -7.73 -18.19 7.36
N PHE A 38 -6.89 -18.17 6.32
CA PHE A 38 -6.83 -19.19 5.29
C PHE A 38 -5.48 -19.89 5.35
N PRO A 39 -5.44 -21.23 5.30
CA PRO A 39 -4.18 -21.99 5.36
C PRO A 39 -3.27 -21.75 4.14
N ASN A 40 -3.81 -21.21 3.05
CA ASN A 40 -3.09 -20.87 1.82
C ASN A 40 -3.22 -19.38 1.47
N ALA A 41 -3.11 -18.49 2.47
CA ALA A 41 -3.27 -17.05 2.30
C ALA A 41 -2.41 -16.46 1.18
N GLU A 42 -1.13 -16.84 1.07
CA GLU A 42 -0.22 -16.32 0.02
C GLU A 42 -0.71 -16.65 -1.40
N GLU A 43 -1.22 -17.86 -1.62
CA GLU A 43 -1.79 -18.28 -2.92
C GLU A 43 -3.05 -17.47 -3.24
N LEU A 44 -3.95 -17.33 -2.26
CA LEU A 44 -5.20 -16.57 -2.42
C LEU A 44 -4.95 -15.08 -2.69
N GLU A 45 -3.92 -14.49 -2.06
CA GLU A 45 -3.51 -13.10 -2.30
C GLU A 45 -3.00 -12.92 -3.73
N ALA A 46 -2.15 -13.83 -4.22
CA ALA A 46 -1.65 -13.80 -5.59
C ALA A 46 -2.77 -13.99 -6.62
N GLU A 47 -3.69 -14.94 -6.38
CA GLU A 47 -4.87 -15.16 -7.22
C GLU A 47 -5.82 -13.94 -7.21
N TYR A 48 -6.01 -13.31 -6.05
CA TYR A 48 -6.81 -12.10 -5.94
C TYR A 48 -6.24 -10.97 -6.80
N TYR A 49 -4.93 -10.73 -6.71
CA TYR A 49 -4.25 -9.75 -7.56
C TYR A 49 -4.39 -10.13 -9.05
N ALA A 50 -4.13 -11.38 -9.43
CA ALA A 50 -4.25 -11.83 -10.82
C ALA A 50 -5.66 -11.62 -11.39
N ARG A 51 -6.70 -11.83 -10.56
CA ARG A 51 -8.11 -11.67 -10.97
C ARG A 51 -8.56 -10.21 -11.05
N THR A 52 -8.07 -9.36 -10.15
CA THR A 52 -8.65 -8.01 -9.93
C THR A 52 -7.74 -6.87 -10.36
N GLY A 53 -6.42 -7.09 -10.37
CA GLY A 53 -5.40 -6.06 -10.47
C GLY A 53 -5.34 -5.13 -9.25
N VAL A 54 -6.07 -5.43 -8.17
CA VAL A 54 -6.07 -4.60 -6.95
C VAL A 54 -4.84 -4.96 -6.12
N TYR A 55 -3.89 -4.03 -6.07
CA TYR A 55 -2.68 -4.13 -5.29
C TYR A 55 -2.74 -3.18 -4.08
N PRO A 56 -2.68 -3.68 -2.82
CA PRO A 56 -2.84 -2.85 -1.63
C PRO A 56 -1.85 -1.68 -1.54
N MET A 57 -2.37 -0.47 -1.34
CA MET A 57 -1.56 0.75 -1.16
C MET A 57 -1.37 1.06 0.33
N HIS A 58 -0.14 1.35 0.76
CA HIS A 58 0.17 1.72 2.14
C HIS A 58 0.40 3.22 2.35
N GLY A 59 0.80 3.97 1.32
CA GLY A 59 1.18 5.38 1.46
C GLY A 59 0.80 6.23 0.26
N THR A 60 0.36 7.46 0.56
CA THR A 60 0.06 8.52 -0.41
C THR A 60 0.81 9.78 0.01
N ILE A 61 1.52 10.40 -0.92
CA ILE A 61 2.15 11.71 -0.69
C ILE A 61 1.11 12.79 -1.00
N VAL A 62 0.95 13.74 -0.08
CA VAL A 62 0.04 14.87 -0.25
C VAL A 62 0.80 16.19 -0.11
N VAL A 63 0.39 17.18 -0.90
CA VAL A 63 0.88 18.56 -0.84
C VAL A 63 -0.34 19.44 -0.62
N LYS A 64 -0.20 20.47 0.22
CA LYS A 64 -1.29 21.43 0.43
C LYS A 64 -1.66 22.13 -0.87
N ASP A 65 -2.97 22.28 -1.13
CA ASP A 65 -3.47 22.96 -2.33
C ASP A 65 -2.91 24.37 -2.49
N SER A 66 -2.75 25.12 -1.39
CA SER A 66 -2.17 26.46 -1.44
C SER A 66 -0.72 26.47 -1.93
N VAL A 67 0.05 25.43 -1.58
CA VAL A 67 1.43 25.26 -2.05
C VAL A 67 1.45 24.89 -3.53
N LEU A 68 0.52 24.04 -3.98
CA LEU A 68 0.42 23.70 -5.40
C LEU A 68 -0.06 24.88 -6.24
N ALA A 69 -0.93 25.73 -5.70
CA ALA A 69 -1.37 26.95 -6.37
C ALA A 69 -0.23 27.97 -6.53
N GLU A 70 0.62 28.13 -5.51
CA GLU A 70 1.77 29.05 -5.55
C GLU A 70 2.98 28.46 -6.29
N HIS A 71 3.16 27.14 -6.20
CA HIS A 71 4.31 26.40 -6.73
C HIS A 71 3.87 25.11 -7.45
N PRO A 72 3.23 25.19 -8.63
CA PRO A 72 2.70 24.01 -9.34
C PRO A 72 3.76 22.94 -9.66
N TRP A 73 5.01 23.37 -9.85
CA TRP A 73 6.15 22.49 -10.16
C TRP A 73 6.53 21.53 -9.01
N VAL A 74 6.04 21.76 -7.78
CA VAL A 74 6.37 20.95 -6.60
C VAL A 74 5.88 19.52 -6.75
N ALA A 75 4.66 19.31 -7.26
CA ALA A 75 4.10 17.97 -7.46
C ALA A 75 5.00 17.12 -8.37
N LYS A 76 5.38 17.68 -9.51
CA LYS A 76 6.29 17.03 -10.47
C LYS A 76 7.67 16.79 -9.89
N SER A 77 8.24 17.77 -9.17
CA SER A 77 9.58 17.64 -8.60
C SER A 77 9.67 16.54 -7.54
N ILE A 78 8.65 16.41 -6.69
CA ILE A 78 8.56 15.33 -5.70
C ILE A 78 8.44 13.98 -6.42
N TYR A 79 7.52 13.87 -7.40
CA TYR A 79 7.34 12.64 -8.17
C TYR A 79 8.65 12.19 -8.84
N ASP A 80 9.32 13.09 -9.56
CA ASP A 80 10.56 12.79 -10.28
C ASP A 80 11.68 12.34 -9.32
N ALA A 81 11.78 12.94 -8.14
CA ALA A 81 12.79 12.56 -7.14
C ALA A 81 12.56 11.13 -6.61
N PHE A 82 11.32 10.79 -6.24
CA PHE A 82 10.98 9.44 -5.77
C PHE A 82 11.06 8.40 -6.88
N ASP A 83 10.58 8.72 -8.08
CA ASP A 83 10.65 7.83 -9.23
C ASP A 83 12.11 7.54 -9.61
N LYS A 84 13.00 8.55 -9.59
CA LYS A 84 14.43 8.34 -9.76
C LYS A 84 15.00 7.40 -8.70
N ALA A 85 14.72 7.65 -7.42
CA ALA A 85 15.23 6.82 -6.33
C ALA A 85 14.73 5.37 -6.45
N LYS A 86 13.46 5.16 -6.83
CA LYS A 86 12.89 3.83 -7.08
C LYS A 86 13.57 3.15 -8.25
N LYS A 87 13.77 3.84 -9.38
CA LYS A 87 14.45 3.29 -10.57
C LYS A 87 15.88 2.84 -10.25
N ASP A 88 16.63 3.64 -9.49
CA ASP A 88 17.99 3.31 -9.06
C ASP A 88 17.99 2.07 -8.13
N TRP A 89 17.02 1.98 -7.21
CA TRP A 89 16.83 0.80 -6.35
C TRP A 89 16.44 -0.44 -7.15
N LEU A 90 15.49 -0.31 -8.08
CA LEU A 90 14.99 -1.42 -8.88
C LEU A 90 16.07 -2.00 -9.79
N ALA A 91 16.94 -1.15 -10.36
CA ALA A 91 18.08 -1.60 -11.13
C ALA A 91 19.02 -2.49 -10.31
N LYS A 92 19.34 -2.09 -9.07
CA LYS A 92 20.18 -2.89 -8.14
C LYS A 92 19.49 -4.17 -7.69
N LEU A 93 18.18 -4.10 -7.43
CA LEU A 93 17.38 -5.27 -7.09
C LEU A 93 17.43 -6.31 -8.21
N ASN A 94 17.18 -5.88 -9.45
CA ASN A 94 17.17 -6.73 -10.64
C ASN A 94 18.56 -7.26 -11.02
N ALA A 95 19.62 -6.53 -10.69
CA ALA A 95 21.01 -6.99 -10.84
C ALA A 95 21.42 -8.01 -9.75
N GLY A 96 20.57 -8.28 -8.76
CA GLY A 96 20.87 -9.19 -7.65
C GLY A 96 21.85 -8.60 -6.61
N GLU A 97 22.10 -7.29 -6.64
CA GLU A 97 23.00 -6.59 -5.72
C GLU A 97 22.40 -6.40 -4.32
N LEU A 98 21.08 -6.53 -4.19
CA LEU A 98 20.34 -6.35 -2.94
C LEU A 98 19.74 -7.68 -2.47
N ASN A 99 20.33 -8.29 -1.44
CA ASN A 99 19.97 -9.65 -0.98
C ASN A 99 19.57 -9.77 0.50
N ASP A 100 19.40 -8.65 1.20
CA ASP A 100 18.94 -8.66 2.59
C ASP A 100 17.45 -9.05 2.69
N LYS A 101 17.01 -9.37 3.92
CA LYS A 101 15.65 -9.85 4.20
C LYS A 101 14.56 -8.91 3.67
N LYS A 102 14.77 -7.59 3.67
CA LYS A 102 13.77 -6.63 3.19
C LYS A 102 13.63 -6.71 1.67
N ASN A 103 14.74 -6.78 0.95
CA ASN A 103 14.75 -6.84 -0.51
C ASN A 103 14.25 -8.18 -1.07
N LYS A 104 14.50 -9.30 -0.37
CA LYS A 104 13.95 -10.61 -0.75
C LYS A 104 12.42 -10.62 -0.86
N LYS A 105 11.71 -9.91 0.02
CA LYS A 105 10.25 -9.78 -0.06
C LYS A 105 9.81 -9.16 -1.40
N TYR A 106 10.52 -8.14 -1.87
CA TYR A 106 10.19 -7.49 -3.14
C TYR A 106 10.53 -8.35 -4.36
N ILE A 107 11.59 -9.15 -4.30
CA ILE A 107 11.93 -10.12 -5.36
C ILE A 107 10.83 -11.18 -5.50
N GLU A 108 10.33 -11.73 -4.40
CA GLU A 108 9.19 -12.67 -4.44
C GLU A 108 7.93 -11.97 -4.97
N LEU A 109 7.68 -10.73 -4.55
CA LEU A 109 6.54 -9.96 -5.03
C LEU A 109 6.58 -9.67 -6.53
N GLN A 110 7.77 -9.45 -7.12
CA GLN A 110 7.93 -9.27 -8.56
C GLN A 110 7.41 -10.46 -9.38
N LYS A 111 7.40 -11.67 -8.81
CA LYS A 111 6.85 -12.86 -9.46
C LYS A 111 5.32 -12.81 -9.58
N ILE A 112 4.66 -12.00 -8.74
CA ILE A 112 3.21 -11.84 -8.67
C ILE A 112 2.77 -10.60 -9.45
N VAL A 113 3.39 -9.45 -9.17
CA VAL A 113 2.94 -8.14 -9.69
C VAL A 113 3.74 -7.64 -10.89
N GLY A 114 4.75 -8.38 -11.33
CA GLY A 114 5.63 -8.02 -12.45
C GLY A 114 6.88 -7.26 -12.02
N ASN A 115 7.60 -6.70 -12.99
CA ASN A 115 8.96 -6.18 -12.77
C ASN A 115 9.02 -5.00 -11.79
N ASP A 116 7.99 -4.14 -11.71
CA ASP A 116 7.97 -3.05 -10.74
C ASP A 116 7.02 -3.40 -9.58
N PRO A 117 7.55 -3.83 -8.42
CA PRO A 117 6.72 -4.21 -7.27
C PRO A 117 6.20 -3.00 -6.48
N LEU A 118 6.61 -1.78 -6.83
CA LEU A 118 6.22 -0.54 -6.15
C LEU A 118 5.88 0.55 -7.19
N PRO A 119 4.85 0.34 -8.03
CA PRO A 119 4.57 1.24 -9.13
C PRO A 119 4.04 2.59 -8.64
N TYR A 120 4.48 3.68 -9.29
CA TYR A 120 4.08 5.04 -8.97
C TYR A 120 3.27 5.64 -10.12
N GLY A 121 2.17 6.30 -9.78
CA GLY A 121 1.30 6.96 -10.74
C GLY A 121 -0.15 6.53 -10.61
N ILE A 122 -1.01 7.32 -11.24
CA ILE A 122 -2.46 7.13 -11.18
C ILE A 122 -2.89 5.87 -11.92
N GLU A 123 -2.45 5.69 -13.17
CA GLU A 123 -2.87 4.55 -14.01
C GLU A 123 -2.44 3.22 -13.43
N GLU A 124 -1.21 3.14 -12.92
CA GLU A 124 -0.64 1.95 -12.34
C GLU A 124 -1.38 1.52 -11.06
N ASN A 125 -1.96 2.48 -10.34
CA ASN A 125 -2.71 2.25 -9.11
C ASN A 125 -4.23 2.35 -9.29
N ARG A 126 -4.72 2.55 -10.52
CA ARG A 126 -6.12 2.88 -10.83
C ARG A 126 -7.09 1.86 -10.26
N LYS A 127 -6.81 0.56 -10.46
CA LYS A 127 -7.66 -0.53 -9.97
C LYS A 127 -7.84 -0.48 -8.45
N THR A 128 -6.75 -0.23 -7.72
CA THR A 128 -6.81 -0.10 -6.26
C THR A 128 -7.57 1.13 -5.82
N ILE A 129 -7.29 2.28 -6.44
CA ILE A 129 -7.95 3.54 -6.10
C ILE A 129 -9.45 3.46 -6.36
N GLU A 130 -9.86 2.92 -7.52
CA GLU A 130 -11.28 2.73 -7.87
C GLU A 130 -11.97 1.74 -6.93
N ALA A 131 -11.29 0.66 -6.52
CA ALA A 131 -11.83 -0.27 -5.54
C ALA A 131 -12.03 0.38 -4.16
N LEU A 132 -11.07 1.19 -3.71
CA LEU A 132 -11.14 1.93 -2.45
C LEU A 132 -12.26 2.97 -2.49
N GLU A 133 -12.31 3.78 -3.53
CA GLU A 133 -13.33 4.81 -3.75
C GLU A 133 -14.74 4.19 -3.79
N GLN A 134 -14.92 3.13 -4.58
CA GLN A 134 -16.21 2.43 -4.67
C GLN A 134 -16.64 1.84 -3.32
N THR A 135 -15.69 1.27 -2.57
CA THR A 135 -15.97 0.68 -1.25
C THR A 135 -16.36 1.76 -0.25
N ALA A 136 -15.61 2.86 -0.19
CA ALA A 136 -15.90 3.99 0.70
C ALA A 136 -17.28 4.58 0.43
N PHE A 137 -17.65 4.74 -0.84
CA PHE A 137 -18.98 5.22 -1.21
C PHE A 137 -20.08 4.22 -0.83
N LYS A 138 -19.93 2.92 -1.13
CA LYS A 138 -20.91 1.89 -0.77
C LYS A 138 -21.15 1.78 0.73
N GLN A 139 -20.14 2.07 1.54
CA GLN A 139 -20.23 2.06 3.00
C GLN A 139 -20.72 3.40 3.58
N GLY A 140 -20.99 4.41 2.74
CA GLY A 140 -21.45 5.73 3.18
C GLY A 140 -20.36 6.59 3.85
N LEU A 141 -19.08 6.24 3.67
CA LEU A 141 -17.95 7.01 4.20
C LEU A 141 -17.70 8.29 3.40
N THR A 142 -18.09 8.31 2.12
CA THR A 142 -17.98 9.48 1.25
C THR A 142 -19.35 9.85 0.68
N PRO A 143 -19.66 11.15 0.54
CA PRO A 143 -20.98 11.61 0.10
C PRO A 143 -21.23 11.39 -1.40
N LYS A 144 -20.16 11.22 -2.20
CA LYS A 144 -20.21 10.96 -3.64
C LYS A 144 -19.02 10.13 -4.08
N ARG A 145 -19.10 9.60 -5.30
CA ARG A 145 -17.98 9.01 -6.02
C ARG A 145 -17.11 10.11 -6.64
N MET A 146 -15.89 10.30 -6.14
CA MET A 146 -14.96 11.31 -6.66
C MET A 146 -14.20 10.77 -7.86
N SER A 147 -14.02 11.59 -8.89
CA SER A 147 -13.19 11.24 -10.04
C SER A 147 -11.70 11.31 -9.71
N MET A 148 -10.87 10.66 -10.53
CA MET A 148 -9.43 10.61 -10.33
C MET A 148 -8.77 12.00 -10.28
N ASN A 149 -9.24 12.92 -11.13
CA ASN A 149 -8.73 14.29 -11.20
C ASN A 149 -9.24 15.18 -10.05
N GLU A 150 -10.34 14.79 -9.38
CA GLU A 150 -10.77 15.44 -8.13
C GLU A 150 -9.93 14.95 -6.94
N LEU A 151 -9.47 13.69 -6.97
CA LEU A 151 -8.70 13.07 -5.90
C LEU A 151 -7.21 13.43 -5.95
N PHE A 152 -6.64 13.52 -7.16
CA PHE A 152 -5.21 13.65 -7.36
C PHE A 152 -4.88 14.67 -8.45
N VAL A 153 -3.78 15.39 -8.21
CA VAL A 153 -3.03 16.06 -9.28
C VAL A 153 -2.14 15.01 -9.93
N ASP A 154 -2.19 14.86 -11.26
CA ASP A 154 -1.26 13.98 -11.97
C ASP A 154 0.06 14.74 -12.24
N PRO A 155 1.18 14.34 -11.61
CA PRO A 155 2.46 15.03 -11.77
C PRO A 155 3.14 14.77 -13.12
N ARG A 156 2.54 13.96 -14.00
CA ARG A 156 3.12 13.56 -15.30
C ARG A 156 2.58 14.33 -16.50
N VAL A 157 1.48 15.08 -16.34
CA VAL A 157 0.86 15.92 -17.37
C VAL A 157 1.24 17.38 -17.23
#